data_AF-A0A506X2L4-F1
#
_entry.id   AF-A0A506X2L4-F1
#
_cell.length_a   1.000
_cell.length_b   1.000
_cell.length_c   1.000
_cell.angle_alpha   90.00
_cell.angle_beta   90.00
_cell.angle_gamma   90.00
#
_symmetry.space_group_name_H-M   'P 1'
#
loop_
_entity.id
_entity.type
_entity.pdbx_description
1 polymer ?
#
loop_
_entity_poly.entity_id
_entity_poly.type
_entity_poly.pdbx_seq_one_letter_code
_entity_poly.pdbx_strand_id
1 'polypeptide(L)'
;SDESVYGKGAKRAVPSEDVLSEHLGRKALAIQSLREKLVQELENNDQLELFEELEMPLALILGEMESTGVKVDVDRLKRMGEELGAKLKEYEEKIHEIAGEPFNINSPKQLGVILFEKIGLPVVKKTKTGYSTSADVLEKLA
;
A
#
# COMPACT_ATOMS: atom_id res chain seq x y z
N SER A 1 -20.08 3.25 13.86
CA SER A 1 -18.71 2.78 13.57
C SER A 1 -17.76 3.97 13.59
N ASP A 2 -16.44 3.75 13.62
CA ASP A 2 -15.50 4.88 13.55
C ASP A 2 -15.69 5.70 12.25
N GLU A 3 -15.97 5.04 11.11
CA GLU A 3 -16.29 5.75 9.85
C GLU A 3 -17.56 6.62 9.94
N SER A 4 -18.59 6.22 10.70
CA SER A 4 -19.81 7.03 10.82
C SER A 4 -19.63 8.26 11.70
N VAL A 5 -18.68 8.22 12.64
CA VAL A 5 -18.42 9.30 13.60
C VAL A 5 -17.33 10.24 13.09
N TYR A 6 -16.25 9.69 12.51
CA TYR A 6 -15.12 10.47 12.03
C TYR A 6 -15.21 10.78 10.53
N GLY A 7 -16.01 10.07 9.74
CA GLY A 7 -15.96 10.14 8.28
C GLY A 7 -14.84 9.29 7.67
N LYS A 8 -14.69 9.34 6.35
CA LYS A 8 -13.72 8.53 5.58
C LYS A 8 -12.77 9.39 4.75
N GLY A 9 -11.51 8.96 4.67
CA GLY A 9 -10.49 9.55 3.78
C GLY A 9 -10.29 11.03 4.05
N ALA A 10 -10.32 11.85 2.99
CA ALA A 10 -10.14 13.30 3.08
C ALA A 10 -11.21 14.04 3.90
N LYS A 11 -12.38 13.43 4.13
CA LYS A 11 -13.46 14.01 4.96
C LYS A 11 -13.37 13.58 6.42
N ARG A 12 -12.29 12.90 6.82
CA ARG A 12 -12.11 12.47 8.20
C ARG A 12 -11.86 13.67 9.11
N ALA A 13 -12.67 13.85 10.14
CA ALA A 13 -12.54 14.95 11.09
C ALA A 13 -12.93 14.50 12.50
N VAL A 14 -12.41 15.20 13.52
CA VAL A 14 -12.87 15.05 14.89
C VAL A 14 -14.21 15.79 15.01
N PRO A 15 -15.30 15.12 15.46
CA PRO A 15 -16.62 15.74 15.57
C PRO A 15 -16.70 16.68 16.77
N SER A 16 -17.88 17.23 17.05
CA SER A 16 -18.11 18.00 18.28
C SER A 16 -17.83 17.18 19.54
N GLU A 17 -17.53 17.86 20.63
CA GLU A 17 -17.18 17.23 21.92
C GLU A 17 -18.27 16.28 22.42
N ASP A 18 -19.55 16.64 22.28
CA ASP A 18 -20.68 15.79 22.67
C ASP A 18 -20.67 14.44 21.93
N VAL A 19 -20.51 14.49 20.60
CA VAL A 19 -20.50 13.31 19.73
C VAL A 19 -19.25 12.47 19.96
N LEU A 20 -18.10 13.11 20.14
CA LEU A 20 -16.84 12.44 20.44
C LEU A 20 -16.91 11.69 21.77
N SER A 21 -17.37 12.36 22.82
CA SER A 21 -17.44 11.81 24.18
C SER A 21 -18.41 10.64 24.26
N GLU A 22 -19.58 10.75 23.62
CA GLU A 22 -20.54 9.66 23.52
C GLU A 22 -19.92 8.43 22.81
N HIS A 23 -19.22 8.65 21.69
CA HIS A 23 -18.60 7.58 20.93
C HIS A 23 -17.46 6.89 21.70
N LEU A 24 -16.57 7.66 22.33
CA LEU A 24 -15.49 7.10 23.16
C LEU A 24 -16.04 6.34 24.37
N GLY A 25 -17.07 6.88 25.03
CA GLY A 25 -17.76 6.20 26.13
C GLY A 25 -18.35 4.85 25.70
N ARG A 26 -19.01 4.81 24.53
CA ARG A 26 -19.53 3.56 23.95
C ARG A 26 -18.42 2.56 23.62
N LYS A 27 -17.27 3.02 23.10
CA LYS A 27 -16.11 2.13 22.84
C LYS A 27 -15.55 1.56 24.12
N ALA A 28 -15.35 2.36 25.15
CA ALA A 28 -14.86 1.89 26.46
C ALA A 28 -15.82 0.84 27.06
N LEU A 29 -17.12 1.10 27.05
CA LEU A 29 -18.13 0.16 27.51
C LEU A 29 -18.13 -1.14 26.70
N ALA A 30 -18.01 -1.05 25.37
CA ALA A 30 -17.96 -2.23 24.51
C ALA A 30 -16.70 -3.08 24.77
N ILE A 31 -15.53 -2.45 24.96
CA ILE A 31 -14.30 -3.17 25.32
C ILE A 31 -14.48 -3.90 26.65
N GLN A 32 -15.04 -3.23 27.66
CA GLN A 32 -15.29 -3.82 28.97
C GLN A 32 -16.27 -5.00 28.89
N SER A 33 -17.38 -4.86 28.17
CA SER A 33 -18.41 -5.89 28.07
C SER A 33 -18.01 -7.09 27.21
N LEU A 34 -17.15 -6.87 26.22
CA LEU A 34 -16.67 -7.95 25.34
C LEU A 34 -15.49 -8.72 25.91
N ARG A 35 -14.74 -8.15 26.87
CA ARG A 35 -13.49 -8.74 27.38
C ARG A 35 -13.66 -10.19 27.82
N GLU A 36 -14.62 -10.47 28.71
CA GLU A 36 -14.83 -11.81 29.26
C GLU A 36 -15.13 -12.84 28.16
N LYS A 37 -16.04 -12.49 27.25
CA LYS A 37 -16.40 -13.37 26.13
C LYS A 37 -15.21 -13.65 25.22
N LEU A 38 -14.43 -12.63 24.87
CA LEU A 38 -13.29 -12.78 23.97
C LEU A 38 -12.14 -13.57 24.62
N VAL A 39 -11.90 -13.37 25.92
CA VAL A 39 -10.92 -14.18 26.67
C VAL A 39 -11.35 -15.65 26.68
N GLN A 40 -12.64 -15.94 26.91
CA GLN A 40 -13.13 -17.31 26.87
C GLN A 40 -12.98 -17.94 25.48
N GLU A 41 -13.22 -17.19 24.42
CA GLU A 41 -13.00 -17.66 23.04
C GLU A 41 -11.51 -17.92 22.76
N LEU A 42 -10.60 -17.10 23.30
CA LEU A 42 -9.15 -17.34 23.20
C LEU A 42 -8.73 -18.61 23.95
N GLU A 43 -9.26 -18.84 25.15
CA GLU A 43 -9.03 -20.09 25.89
C GLU A 43 -9.54 -21.31 25.13
N ASN A 44 -10.76 -21.24 24.60
CA ASN A 44 -11.36 -22.34 23.83
C ASN A 44 -10.58 -22.69 22.56
N ASN A 45 -9.77 -21.76 22.06
CA ASN A 45 -8.93 -21.92 20.88
C ASN A 45 -7.45 -22.20 21.23
N ASP A 46 -7.09 -22.35 22.50
CA ASP A 46 -5.70 -22.47 22.97
C ASP A 46 -4.79 -21.28 22.55
N GLN A 47 -5.37 -20.08 22.49
CA GLN A 47 -4.71 -18.85 22.03
C GLN A 47 -4.47 -17.82 23.13
N LEU A 48 -4.92 -18.07 24.36
CA LEU A 48 -4.78 -17.09 25.44
C LEU A 48 -3.31 -16.80 25.76
N GLU A 49 -2.48 -17.83 25.91
CA GLU A 49 -1.04 -17.69 26.18
C GLU A 49 -0.32 -16.95 25.04
N LEU A 50 -0.65 -17.25 23.79
CA LEU A 50 -0.14 -16.53 22.62
C LEU A 50 -0.49 -15.03 22.69
N PHE A 51 -1.73 -14.71 23.04
CA PHE A 51 -2.17 -13.32 23.17
C PHE A 51 -1.44 -12.59 24.30
N GLU A 52 -1.36 -13.20 25.50
CA GLU A 52 -0.81 -12.55 26.69
C GLU A 52 0.72 -12.51 26.73
N GLU A 53 1.39 -13.56 26.27
CA GLU A 53 2.85 -13.70 26.41
C GLU A 53 3.63 -13.30 25.15
N LEU A 54 2.97 -13.26 23.99
CA LEU A 54 3.62 -12.84 22.73
C LEU A 54 3.02 -11.55 22.18
N GLU A 55 1.73 -11.52 21.86
CA GLU A 55 1.12 -10.41 21.11
C GLU A 55 1.08 -9.11 21.94
N MET A 56 0.67 -9.18 23.21
CA MET A 56 0.61 -8.01 24.08
C MET A 56 1.99 -7.38 24.36
N PRO A 57 3.04 -8.15 24.70
CA PRO A 57 4.41 -7.62 24.79
C PRO A 57 4.93 -7.09 23.46
N LEU A 58 4.64 -7.77 22.34
CA LEU A 58 5.05 -7.33 21.01
C LEU A 58 4.43 -5.98 20.66
N ALA A 59 3.15 -5.75 20.99
CA ALA A 59 2.48 -4.48 20.74
C ALA A 59 3.18 -3.29 21.43
N LEU A 60 3.72 -3.50 22.64
CA LEU A 60 4.50 -2.48 23.35
C LEU A 60 5.83 -2.20 22.64
N ILE A 61 6.54 -3.25 22.25
CA ILE A 61 7.81 -3.13 21.50
C ILE A 61 7.59 -2.40 20.17
N LEU A 62 6.53 -2.76 19.43
CA LEU A 62 6.17 -2.08 18.19
C LEU A 62 5.84 -0.61 18.43
N GLY A 63 5.11 -0.28 19.50
CA GLY A 63 4.84 1.10 19.89
C GLY A 63 6.11 1.92 20.15
N GLU A 64 7.11 1.32 20.80
CA GLU A 64 8.41 1.96 21.01
C GLU A 64 9.20 2.14 19.70
N MET A 65 9.22 1.11 18.86
CA MET A 65 9.88 1.16 17.54
C MET A 65 9.25 2.23 16.64
N GLU A 66 7.92 2.30 16.60
CA GLU A 66 7.17 3.30 15.84
C GLU A 66 7.42 4.72 16.35
N SER A 67 7.37 4.92 17.67
CA SER A 67 7.64 6.24 18.27
C SER A 67 9.08 6.69 18.10
N THR A 68 10.03 5.74 18.07
CA THR A 68 11.45 6.02 17.82
C THR A 68 11.68 6.40 16.36
N GLY A 69 11.03 5.68 15.44
CA GLY A 69 11.16 5.87 14.01
C GLY A 69 12.55 5.49 13.47
N VAL A 70 12.78 5.84 12.21
CA VAL A 70 14.04 5.58 11.51
C VAL A 70 14.60 6.90 10.99
N LYS A 71 15.86 7.19 11.32
CA LYS A 71 16.53 8.39 10.83
C LYS A 71 16.79 8.27 9.33
N VAL A 72 16.39 9.30 8.59
CA VAL A 72 16.57 9.38 7.13
C VAL A 72 17.45 10.58 6.78
N ASP A 73 18.40 10.37 5.86
CA ASP A 73 19.15 11.45 5.21
C ASP A 73 18.34 12.02 4.05
N VAL A 74 17.63 13.12 4.34
CA VAL A 74 16.73 13.78 3.38
C VAL A 74 17.49 14.33 2.18
N ASP A 75 18.68 14.89 2.38
CA ASP A 75 19.45 15.50 1.30
C ASP A 75 20.00 14.44 0.35
N ARG A 76 20.42 13.28 0.89
CA ARG A 76 20.79 12.14 0.06
C ARG A 76 19.61 11.62 -0.75
N LEU A 77 18.43 11.51 -0.16
CA LEU A 77 17.23 11.09 -0.90
C LEU A 77 16.85 12.08 -2.00
N LYS A 78 16.97 13.38 -1.77
CA LYS A 78 16.73 14.41 -2.81
C LYS A 78 17.71 14.27 -3.97
N ARG A 79 19.01 14.14 -3.69
CA ARG A 79 20.03 13.92 -4.74
C ARG A 79 19.75 12.65 -5.55
N MET A 80 19.41 11.55 -4.88
CA MET A 80 19.00 10.32 -5.56
C MET A 80 17.76 10.53 -6.45
N GLY A 81 16.79 11.31 -5.96
CA GLY A 81 15.59 11.67 -6.73
C GLY A 81 15.92 12.49 -7.99
N GLU A 82 16.83 13.45 -7.90
CA GLU A 82 17.30 14.26 -9.03
C GLU A 82 18.04 13.39 -10.07
N GLU A 83 18.97 12.54 -9.62
CA GLU A 83 19.72 11.63 -10.49
C GLU A 83 18.81 10.61 -11.20
N LEU A 84 17.85 10.03 -10.48
CA LEU A 84 16.88 9.09 -11.06
C LEU A 84 15.91 9.80 -11.99
N GLY A 85 15.48 11.02 -11.66
CA GLY A 85 14.61 11.83 -12.51
C GLY A 85 15.26 12.15 -13.85
N ALA A 86 16.54 12.53 -13.85
CA ALA A 86 17.29 12.78 -15.08
C ALA A 86 17.39 11.52 -15.97
N LYS A 87 17.71 10.37 -15.38
CA LYS A 87 17.78 9.09 -16.10
C LYS A 87 16.42 8.63 -16.63
N LEU A 88 15.35 8.80 -15.85
CA LEU A 88 14.00 8.45 -16.30
C LEU A 88 13.59 9.25 -17.52
N LYS A 89 13.90 10.56 -17.54
CA LYS A 89 13.62 11.42 -18.71
C LYS A 89 14.42 10.97 -19.93
N GLU A 90 15.70 10.68 -19.77
CA GLU A 90 16.55 10.16 -20.85
C GLU A 90 15.99 8.85 -21.42
N TYR A 91 15.56 7.91 -20.56
CA TYR A 91 14.98 6.65 -21.02
C TYR A 91 13.59 6.81 -21.64
N GLU A 92 12.76 7.72 -21.12
CA GLU A 92 11.45 8.03 -21.69
C GLU A 92 11.59 8.56 -23.13
N GLU A 93 12.50 9.52 -23.34
CA GLU A 93 12.78 10.06 -24.67
C GLU A 93 13.26 8.97 -25.64
N LYS A 94 14.18 8.11 -25.20
CA LYS A 94 14.66 6.96 -25.99
C LYS A 94 13.55 5.96 -26.33
N ILE A 95 12.65 5.68 -25.38
CA ILE A 95 11.51 4.78 -25.59
C ILE A 95 10.56 5.37 -26.64
N HIS A 96 10.25 6.66 -26.55
CA HIS A 96 9.38 7.33 -27.53
C HIS A 96 10.03 7.40 -28.92
N GLU A 97 11.34 7.60 -29.00
CA GLU A 97 12.10 7.57 -30.25
C GLU A 97 12.02 6.18 -30.92
N ILE A 98 12.29 5.11 -30.16
CA ILE A 98 12.20 3.73 -30.67
C ILE A 98 10.77 3.36 -31.06
N ALA A 99 9.77 3.79 -30.28
CA ALA A 99 8.36 3.55 -30.57
C ALA A 99 7.83 4.40 -31.74
N GLY A 100 8.53 5.49 -32.10
CA GLY A 100 8.14 6.43 -33.15
C GLY A 100 6.91 7.28 -32.83
N GLU A 101 6.42 7.27 -31.59
CA GLU A 101 5.35 8.16 -31.11
C GLU A 101 5.38 8.28 -29.58
N PRO A 102 4.91 9.42 -29.01
CA PRO A 102 4.74 9.54 -27.58
C PRO A 102 3.53 8.74 -27.09
N PHE A 103 3.69 8.03 -25.99
CA PHE A 103 2.62 7.30 -25.31
C PHE A 103 2.90 7.21 -23.81
N ASN A 104 1.87 6.85 -23.03
CA ASN A 104 2.02 6.64 -21.60
C ASN A 104 2.62 5.25 -21.32
N ILE A 105 3.92 5.22 -21.05
CA ILE A 105 4.71 4.00 -20.74
C ILE A 105 4.12 3.25 -19.55
N ASN A 106 3.57 3.96 -18.55
CA ASN A 106 2.97 3.38 -17.36
C ASN A 106 1.55 2.83 -17.60
N SER A 107 0.99 2.97 -18.81
CA SER A 107 -0.28 2.35 -19.19
C SER A 107 -0.02 1.00 -19.85
N PRO A 108 -0.33 -0.14 -19.19
CA PRO A 108 -0.10 -1.47 -19.78
C PRO A 108 -0.82 -1.66 -21.11
N LYS A 109 -1.98 -0.99 -21.28
CA LYS A 109 -2.74 -1.01 -22.52
C LYS A 109 -2.00 -0.31 -23.65
N GLN A 110 -1.50 0.91 -23.43
CA GLN A 110 -0.76 1.65 -24.47
C GLN A 110 0.57 0.98 -24.79
N LEU A 111 1.33 0.57 -23.76
CA LEU A 111 2.59 -0.16 -23.93
C LEU A 111 2.38 -1.48 -24.70
N GLY A 112 1.32 -2.22 -24.40
CA GLY A 112 0.99 -3.45 -25.11
C GLY A 112 0.71 -3.24 -26.60
N VAL A 113 -0.02 -2.18 -26.96
CA VAL A 113 -0.26 -1.82 -28.38
C VAL A 113 1.08 -1.51 -29.08
N ILE A 114 1.96 -0.73 -28.45
CA ILE A 114 3.27 -0.40 -29.02
C ILE A 114 4.11 -1.68 -29.24
N LEU A 115 4.24 -2.53 -28.23
CA LEU A 115 5.12 -3.71 -28.31
C LEU A 115 4.60 -4.78 -29.28
N PHE A 116 3.31 -5.12 -29.20
CA PHE A 116 2.77 -6.31 -29.87
C PHE A 116 2.05 -6.00 -31.18
N GLU A 117 1.53 -4.79 -31.37
CA GLU A 117 0.82 -4.41 -32.59
C GLU A 117 1.69 -3.54 -33.49
N LYS A 118 2.34 -2.50 -32.95
CA LYS A 118 3.16 -1.58 -33.75
C LYS A 118 4.54 -2.13 -34.08
N ILE A 119 5.29 -2.55 -33.06
CA ILE A 119 6.62 -3.16 -33.23
C ILE A 119 6.50 -4.62 -33.69
N GLY A 120 5.41 -5.29 -33.33
CA GLY A 120 5.10 -6.65 -33.79
C GLY A 120 5.85 -7.76 -33.04
N LEU A 121 6.24 -7.53 -31.78
CA LEU A 121 6.84 -8.56 -30.94
C LEU A 121 5.88 -9.72 -30.67
N PRO A 122 6.38 -10.95 -30.43
CA PRO A 122 5.53 -12.10 -30.19
C PRO A 122 4.77 -11.96 -28.86
N VAL A 123 3.49 -12.34 -28.87
CA VAL A 123 2.67 -12.30 -27.65
C VAL A 123 2.92 -13.57 -26.83
N VAL A 124 3.72 -13.45 -25.77
CA VAL A 124 4.06 -14.57 -24.87
C VAL A 124 2.92 -14.91 -23.91
N LYS A 125 2.17 -13.89 -23.43
CA LYS A 125 1.11 -14.07 -22.43
C LYS A 125 0.05 -12.97 -22.52
N LYS A 126 -1.21 -13.35 -22.31
CA LYS A 126 -2.35 -12.42 -22.21
C LYS A 126 -2.96 -12.48 -20.80
N THR A 127 -3.51 -11.36 -20.35
CA THR A 127 -4.31 -11.24 -19.13
C THR A 127 -5.80 -11.15 -19.49
N LYS A 128 -6.69 -11.11 -18.50
CA LYS A 128 -8.15 -10.94 -18.73
C LYS A 128 -8.48 -9.62 -19.45
N THR A 129 -7.61 -8.61 -19.36
CA THR A 129 -7.86 -7.25 -19.85
C THR A 129 -6.96 -6.84 -21.02
N GLY A 130 -6.02 -7.68 -21.47
CA GLY A 130 -5.17 -7.37 -22.62
C GLY A 130 -3.85 -8.15 -22.67
N TYR A 131 -2.83 -7.58 -23.31
CA TYR A 131 -1.48 -8.15 -23.34
C TYR A 131 -0.78 -8.04 -21.98
N SER A 132 0.10 -9.00 -21.65
CA SER A 132 0.93 -8.92 -20.44
C SER A 132 2.21 -8.14 -20.75
N THR A 133 2.49 -7.10 -19.97
CA THR A 133 3.74 -6.31 -20.02
C THR A 133 4.51 -6.41 -18.71
N SER A 134 4.39 -7.56 -18.03
CA SER A 134 5.11 -7.85 -16.80
C SER A 134 6.60 -8.09 -17.07
N ALA A 135 7.45 -7.86 -16.06
CA ALA A 135 8.91 -7.98 -16.20
C ALA A 135 9.32 -9.36 -16.75
N ASP A 136 8.73 -10.45 -16.24
CA ASP A 136 8.97 -11.83 -16.68
C ASP A 136 8.61 -12.09 -18.16
N VAL A 137 7.66 -11.32 -18.70
CA VAL A 137 7.28 -11.39 -20.11
C VAL A 137 8.26 -10.59 -20.96
N LEU A 138 8.63 -9.38 -20.53
CA LEU A 138 9.57 -8.53 -21.26
C LEU A 138 10.98 -9.14 -21.34
N GLU A 139 11.44 -9.82 -20.28
CA GLU A 139 12.74 -10.53 -20.30
C GLU A 139 12.81 -11.65 -21.35
N LYS A 140 11.68 -12.29 -21.68
CA LYS A 140 11.63 -13.32 -22.73
C LYS A 140 11.60 -12.75 -24.14
N LEU A 141 11.41 -11.43 -24.26
CA LEU A 141 11.34 -10.70 -25.53
C LEU A 141 12.65 -9.97 -25.86
N ALA A 142 13.58 -9.87 -24.90
CA ALA A 142 14.91 -9.30 -25.05
C ALA A 142 15.91 -10.33 -25.59
#